data_AF-A0A915CEA4-F1
#
_entry.id   AF-A0A915CEA4-F1
#
_cell.length_a   1.000
_cell.length_b   1.000
_cell.length_c   1.000
_cell.angle_alpha   90.00
_cell.angle_beta   90.00
_cell.angle_gamma   90.00
#
_symmetry.space_group_name_H-M   'P 1'
#
loop_
_entity.id
_entity.type
_entity.pdbx_description
1 polymer ?
#
loop_
_entity_poly.entity_id
_entity_poly.type
_entity_poly.pdbx_seq_one_letter_code
_entity_poly.pdbx_strand_id
1 'polypeptide(L)'
;MSVMAEGANLSELFQSGCEYFFYETRLRSFTDRWPHRNPELIPQKMAEAGFFYRAEADEDDDCVQCPFCLKELTGWEPGDDPFIEHKKRQDRCLFMRLGKLEEDLTVR
;
A
#
# COMPACT_ATOMS: atom_id res chain seq x y z
N MET A 1 15.89 7.18 22.54
CA MET A 1 15.38 8.57 22.58
C MET A 1 14.42 8.68 21.41
N SER A 2 13.13 8.72 21.70
CA SER A 2 12.06 8.74 20.69
C SER A 2 12.05 10.10 20.00
N VAL A 3 12.30 10.12 18.70
CA VAL A 3 11.91 11.24 17.83
C VAL A 3 10.66 10.78 17.10
N MET A 4 9.51 11.20 17.63
CA MET A 4 8.25 11.12 16.91
C MET A 4 8.37 12.03 15.68
N ALA A 5 8.12 11.46 14.50
CA ALA A 5 8.19 12.12 13.21
C ALA A 5 7.46 13.48 13.23
N GLU A 6 8.17 14.53 12.86
CA GLU A 6 7.58 15.84 12.59
C GLU A 6 6.60 15.69 11.43
N GLY A 7 5.40 16.23 11.60
CA GLY A 7 4.27 16.02 10.70
C GLY A 7 4.59 16.45 9.28
N ALA A 8 4.43 15.52 8.33
CA ALA A 8 4.50 15.80 6.90
C ALA A 8 3.51 16.93 6.55
N ASN A 9 3.98 17.94 5.83
CA ASN A 9 3.09 19.02 5.40
C ASN A 9 2.17 18.54 4.27
N LEU A 10 1.06 19.25 4.05
CA LEU A 10 0.08 18.89 3.01
C LEU A 10 0.74 18.76 1.63
N SER A 11 1.67 19.62 1.25
CA SER A 11 2.37 19.50 -0.04
C SER A 11 3.20 18.22 -0.16
N GLU A 12 3.86 17.78 0.91
CA GLU A 12 4.64 16.53 0.96
C GLU A 12 3.73 15.30 0.92
N LEU A 13 2.59 15.36 1.61
CA LEU A 13 1.54 14.34 1.54
C LEU A 13 0.90 14.27 0.15
N PHE A 14 0.64 15.41 -0.50
CA PHE A 14 0.04 15.48 -1.84
C PHE A 14 1.05 15.18 -2.96
N GLN A 15 2.35 15.44 -2.77
CA GLN A 15 3.40 15.05 -3.71
C GLN A 15 3.71 13.56 -3.67
N SER A 16 3.54 12.88 -2.53
CA SER A 16 3.85 11.46 -2.38
C SER A 16 2.64 10.53 -2.51
N GLY A 17 1.46 10.93 -2.02
CA GLY A 17 0.28 10.04 -1.99
C GLY A 17 -0.50 9.97 -3.31
N CYS A 18 -0.62 11.09 -4.01
CA CYS A 18 -1.45 11.18 -5.23
C CYS A 18 -0.84 10.41 -6.42
N GLU A 19 0.47 10.24 -6.45
CA GLU A 19 1.16 9.42 -7.45
C GLU A 19 0.57 7.99 -7.49
N TYR A 20 0.25 7.44 -6.33
CA TYR A 20 -0.18 6.05 -6.15
C TYR A 20 -1.70 5.86 -6.15
N PHE A 21 -2.50 6.88 -6.50
CA PHE A 21 -3.95 6.74 -6.56
C PHE A 21 -4.39 5.73 -7.62
N PHE A 22 -3.62 5.58 -8.70
CA PHE A 22 -3.92 4.66 -9.79
C PHE A 22 -3.22 3.32 -9.58
N TYR A 23 -3.93 2.23 -9.90
CA TYR A 23 -3.45 0.86 -9.83
C TYR A 23 -2.09 0.68 -10.51
N GLU A 24 -1.94 1.19 -11.73
CA GLU A 24 -0.73 1.08 -12.54
C GLU A 24 0.51 1.66 -11.83
N THR A 25 0.36 2.80 -11.16
CA THR A 25 1.48 3.40 -10.44
C THR A 25 1.82 2.62 -9.19
N ARG A 26 0.81 2.10 -8.47
CA ARG A 26 1.03 1.18 -7.34
C ARG A 26 1.77 -0.07 -7.80
N LEU A 27 1.36 -0.69 -8.89
CA LEU A 27 2.00 -1.88 -9.42
C LEU A 27 3.47 -1.62 -9.79
N ARG A 28 3.77 -0.50 -10.45
CA ARG A 28 5.13 -0.12 -10.85
C ARG A 28 6.08 0.17 -9.68
N SER A 29 5.54 0.47 -8.50
CA SER A 29 6.37 0.68 -7.31
C SER A 29 7.09 -0.60 -6.85
N PHE A 30 6.54 -1.78 -7.16
CA PHE A 30 7.14 -3.07 -6.83
C PHE A 30 8.30 -3.38 -7.78
N THR A 31 9.52 -3.02 -7.37
CA THR A 31 10.73 -3.32 -8.13
C THR A 31 11.19 -4.77 -7.88
N ASP A 32 12.30 -5.14 -8.49
CA ASP A 32 13.06 -6.37 -8.24
C ASP A 32 13.43 -6.61 -6.76
N ARG A 33 13.40 -5.57 -5.93
CA ARG A 33 13.68 -5.64 -4.49
C ARG A 33 12.56 -6.23 -3.64
N TRP A 34 11.33 -6.26 -4.16
CA TRP A 34 10.23 -6.94 -3.45
C TRP A 34 10.65 -8.39 -3.16
N PRO A 35 10.66 -8.85 -1.90
CA PRO A 35 11.32 -10.13 -1.55
C PRO A 35 10.41 -11.34 -1.78
N HIS A 36 9.09 -11.13 -1.85
CA HIS A 36 8.13 -12.23 -1.90
C HIS A 36 7.95 -12.80 -3.32
N ARG A 37 7.88 -14.13 -3.41
CA ARG A 37 7.65 -14.89 -4.66
C ARG A 37 6.44 -15.82 -4.57
N ASN A 38 5.78 -15.86 -3.42
CA ASN A 38 4.59 -16.68 -3.24
C ASN A 38 3.39 -16.06 -4.01
N PRO A 39 2.41 -16.87 -4.44
CA PRO A 39 1.29 -16.39 -5.25
C PRO A 39 0.37 -15.37 -4.56
N GLU A 40 0.33 -15.36 -3.22
CA GLU A 40 -0.56 -14.48 -2.45
C GLU A 40 0.01 -13.06 -2.28
N LEU A 41 1.34 -12.95 -2.27
CA LEU A 41 2.07 -11.70 -2.08
C LEU A 41 2.76 -11.22 -3.36
N ILE A 42 2.23 -11.57 -4.54
CA ILE A 42 2.71 -11.01 -5.80
C ILE A 42 2.34 -9.52 -5.91
N PRO A 43 3.15 -8.68 -6.60
CA PRO A 43 2.88 -7.26 -6.78
C PRO A 43 1.46 -6.89 -7.21
N GLN A 44 0.85 -7.70 -8.07
CA GLN A 44 -0.53 -7.50 -8.56
C GLN A 44 -1.53 -7.54 -7.40
N LYS A 45 -1.46 -8.55 -6.54
CA LYS A 45 -2.36 -8.69 -5.37
C LYS A 45 -2.14 -7.58 -4.35
N MET A 46 -0.89 -7.18 -4.15
CA MET A 46 -0.55 -6.06 -3.26
C MET A 46 -1.15 -4.75 -3.78
N ALA A 47 -1.00 -4.47 -5.08
CA ALA A 47 -1.52 -3.28 -5.74
C ALA A 47 -3.06 -3.26 -5.82
N GLU A 48 -3.70 -4.42 -6.07
CA GLU A 48 -5.15 -4.62 -6.02
C GLU A 48 -5.71 -4.36 -4.62
N ALA A 49 -5.00 -4.78 -3.58
CA ALA A 49 -5.34 -4.48 -2.19
C ALA A 49 -5.10 -3.00 -1.80
N GLY A 50 -4.65 -2.16 -2.73
CA GLY A 50 -4.50 -0.72 -2.55
C GLY A 50 -3.14 -0.29 -1.99
N PHE A 51 -2.14 -1.16 -2.03
CA PHE A 51 -0.80 -0.87 -1.53
C PHE A 51 0.20 -0.53 -2.66
N PHE A 52 1.12 0.39 -2.37
CA PHE A 52 2.36 0.55 -3.13
C PHE A 52 3.54 0.14 -2.27
N TYR A 53 4.59 -0.38 -2.90
CA TYR A 53 5.84 -0.77 -2.26
C TYR A 53 6.64 0.47 -1.91
N ARG A 54 7.00 0.59 -0.63
CA ARG A 54 7.92 1.61 -0.16
C ARG A 54 9.29 0.98 0.03
N ALA A 55 10.09 1.04 -1.02
CA ALA A 55 11.47 0.57 -0.96
C ALA A 55 12.32 1.57 -0.14
N GLU A 56 12.30 1.45 1.19
CA GLU A 56 13.25 2.14 2.05
C GLU A 56 14.60 1.41 2.02
N ALA A 57 15.69 2.16 2.17
CA ALA A 57 17.03 1.62 1.99
C ALA A 57 17.50 0.72 3.15
N ASP A 58 16.98 0.94 4.36
CA ASP A 58 17.72 0.58 5.57
C ASP A 58 16.96 -0.25 6.64
N GLU A 59 15.63 -0.39 6.59
CA GLU A 59 14.89 -0.95 7.75
C GLU A 59 13.86 -2.06 7.46
N ASP A 60 13.12 -2.03 6.34
CA ASP A 60 12.09 -3.04 6.03
C ASP A 60 12.07 -3.37 4.53
N ASP A 61 12.44 -4.60 4.16
CA ASP A 61 12.55 -5.01 2.75
C ASP A 61 11.20 -5.26 2.07
N ASP A 62 10.12 -5.39 2.83
CA ASP A 62 8.76 -5.66 2.34
C ASP A 62 7.70 -4.64 2.80
N CYS A 63 8.11 -3.43 3.18
CA CYS A 63 7.19 -2.38 3.60
C CYS A 63 6.30 -1.89 2.43
N VAL A 64 4.99 -1.83 2.67
CA VAL A 64 4.01 -1.28 1.74
C VAL A 64 3.11 -0.26 2.42
N GLN A 65 2.59 0.70 1.65
CA GLN A 65 1.67 1.73 2.16
C GLN A 65 0.45 1.90 1.26
N CYS A 66 -0.72 2.17 1.86
CA CYS A 66 -1.91 2.57 1.13
C CYS A 66 -1.97 4.11 0.99
N PRO A 67 -2.12 4.68 -0.20
CA PRO A 67 -2.13 6.14 -0.39
C PRO A 67 -3.44 6.80 0.07
N PHE A 68 -4.50 6.01 0.26
CA PHE A 68 -5.82 6.52 0.67
C PHE A 68 -5.98 6.64 2.18
N CYS A 69 -5.37 5.72 2.94
CA CYS A 69 -5.49 5.68 4.40
C CYS A 69 -4.15 5.83 5.12
N LEU A 70 -3.05 5.91 4.36
CA LEU A 70 -1.66 6.04 4.82
C LEU A 70 -1.18 4.89 5.71
N LYS A 71 -1.94 3.79 5.78
CA LYS A 71 -1.57 2.62 6.58
C LYS A 71 -0.38 1.92 5.94
N GLU A 72 0.66 1.77 6.74
CA GLU A 72 1.87 0.98 6.43
C GLU A 72 1.76 -0.42 7.03
N LEU A 73 2.27 -1.41 6.30
CA LEU A 73 2.41 -2.81 6.72
C LEU A 73 3.76 -3.36 6.24
N THR A 74 4.41 -4.15 7.09
CA THR A 74 5.69 -4.85 6.88
C THR A 74 5.58 -6.24 7.52
N GLY A 75 6.53 -7.14 7.25
CA GLY A 75 6.62 -8.47 7.86
C GLY A 75 5.58 -9.44 7.32
N TRP A 76 5.43 -9.48 6.00
CA TRP A 76 4.44 -10.30 5.31
C TRP A 76 4.83 -11.78 5.32
N GLU A 77 3.86 -12.66 5.58
CA GLU A 77 4.04 -14.10 5.62
C GLU A 77 3.43 -14.79 4.37
N PRO A 78 3.95 -15.94 3.91
CA PRO A 78 3.48 -16.59 2.68
C PRO A 78 1.98 -16.95 2.60
N GLY A 79 1.26 -16.94 3.73
CA GLY A 79 -0.18 -17.22 3.80
C GLY A 79 -1.05 -15.97 3.95
N ASP A 80 -0.46 -14.79 4.01
CA ASP A 80 -1.20 -13.54 4.15
C ASP A 80 -1.93 -13.19 2.86
N ASP A 81 -3.18 -12.75 3.02
CA ASP A 81 -3.94 -12.11 1.95
C ASP A 81 -3.88 -10.58 2.14
N PRO A 82 -3.33 -9.82 1.16
CA PRO A 82 -3.15 -8.38 1.29
C PRO A 82 -4.45 -7.60 1.51
N PHE A 83 -5.55 -8.03 0.87
CA PHE A 83 -6.84 -7.38 1.02
C PHE A 83 -7.42 -7.61 2.42
N ILE A 84 -7.31 -8.84 2.93
CA ILE A 84 -7.76 -9.20 4.28
C ILE A 84 -6.96 -8.47 5.34
N GLU A 85 -5.62 -8.43 5.24
CA GLU A 85 -4.79 -7.69 6.20
C GLU A 85 -5.06 -6.18 6.14
N HIS A 86 -5.23 -5.59 4.96
CA HIS A 86 -5.63 -4.17 4.87
C HIS A 86 -6.95 -3.91 5.58
N LYS A 87 -7.98 -4.70 5.29
CA LYS A 87 -9.32 -4.54 5.89
C LYS A 87 -9.30 -4.72 7.40
N LYS A 88 -8.51 -5.67 7.91
CA LYS A 88 -8.35 -5.98 9.34
C LYS A 88 -7.61 -4.87 10.09
N ARG A 89 -6.60 -4.25 9.46
CA ARG A 89 -5.75 -3.25 10.10
C ARG A 89 -6.25 -1.82 9.95
N GLN A 90 -7.11 -1.54 8.97
CA GLN A 90 -7.70 -0.22 8.74
C GLN A 90 -9.10 -0.32 8.09
N ASP A 91 -10.11 -0.60 8.90
CA ASP A 91 -11.51 -0.76 8.48
C ASP A 91 -12.16 0.53 7.94
N ARG A 92 -11.59 1.69 8.28
CA ARG A 92 -12.07 3.01 7.87
C ARG A 92 -11.46 3.52 6.56
N CYS A 93 -10.60 2.75 5.90
CA CYS A 93 -10.06 3.09 4.59
C CYS A 93 -11.19 3.22 3.55
N LEU A 94 -11.34 4.40 2.94
CA LEU A 94 -12.41 4.65 1.97
C LEU A 94 -12.29 3.75 0.73
N PHE A 95 -11.06 3.49 0.26
CA PHE A 95 -10.80 2.56 -0.83
C PHE A 95 -11.35 1.15 -0.51
N MET A 96 -11.02 0.61 0.66
CA MET A 96 -11.50 -0.71 1.10
C MET A 96 -13.02 -0.76 1.29
N ARG A 97 -13.63 0.35 1.71
CA ARG A 97 -15.09 0.45 1.89
C ARG A 97 -15.87 0.46 0.58
N LEU A 98 -15.25 0.79 -0.55
CA LEU A 98 -15.90 0.66 -1.86
C LEU A 98 -16.20 -0.81 -2.18
N GLY A 99 -15.41 -1.74 -1.65
CA GLY A 99 -15.64 -3.18 -1.78
C GLY A 99 -15.65 -3.67 -3.22
N LYS A 100 -14.94 -2.96 -4.10
CA LYS A 100 -14.84 -3.19 -5.55
C LYS A 100 -13.39 -3.11 -5.97
N LEU A 101 -13.04 -3.78 -7.07
CA LEU A 101 -11.78 -3.57 -7.74
C LEU A 101 -11.73 -2.16 -8.35
N GLU A 102 -10.53 -1.62 -8.52
CA GLU A 102 -10.35 -0.26 -9.06
C GLU A 102 -10.96 -0.12 -10.46
N GLU A 103 -10.87 -1.15 -11.30
CA GLU A 103 -11.47 -1.21 -12.64
C GLU A 103 -13.01 -1.13 -12.64
N ASP A 104 -13.65 -1.47 -11.53
CA ASP A 104 -15.12 -1.44 -11.36
C ASP A 104 -15.64 -0.11 -10.77
N LEU A 105 -14.74 0.85 -10.53
CA LEU A 105 -15.10 2.16 -9.98
C LEU A 105 -15.64 3.08 -11.08
N THR A 106 -16.86 3.55 -10.90
CA THR A 106 -17.55 4.44 -11.86
C THR A 106 -17.84 5.79 -11.22
N VAL A 107 -17.65 6.88 -11.97
CA VAL A 107 -18.17 8.20 -11.59
C VAL A 107 -19.70 8.19 -11.73
N ARG A 108 -20.41 8.78 -10.77
CA ARG A 108 -21.86 8.98 -10.83
C ARG A 108 -22.21 10.35 -11.37
#